data_AF-A0A812HH79-F1
#
_entry.id   AF-A0A812HH79-F1
#
_cell.length_a   1.000
_cell.length_b   1.000
_cell.length_c   1.000
_cell.angle_alpha   90.00
_cell.angle_beta   90.00
_cell.angle_gamma   90.00
#
_symmetry.space_group_name_H-M   'P 1'
#
loop_
_entity.id
_entity.type
_entity.pdbx_description
1 polymer ?
#
loop_
_entity_poly.entity_id
_entity_poly.type
_entity_poly.pdbx_seq_one_letter_code
_entity_poly.pdbx_strand_id
1 'polypeptide(L)'
;MAETAEIDQLVARAKAGGGIEPLVALLTAGSEKTKENAARALKSLAYGNADNKVRIAKAGAIEPLVALVHTGSDEAKDYAKVALSNLAFQNEAIEKDIVTSRQPRQENAACALKYLAYGDADNKVRIAKAAKAGAIEPLVALLTAGSEKDKENAACALKYLAYGDADNKVRIAKAGAIEPLVALVHTGSDEAKGYAKVALSNLAFQNEAIEKDIEAAKARSSKAKPAEQALTVPSVPSAPSASSVALPSGKGARVAMFSARFDGGQVEKTFREVHRILRENRYDVMMVEADSGENFGDMTTAYLGRLQREKGIMLSVCTEHYGEKTASAYSSFKELKFALDYEADITVVPLRVEDIYPPRPGGGPKHQHDPAYLAQSYVVSVFKPSLVFEDCRGKPAAEIAAVIAKRLRKETVSTASPSGSGCQAAR
;
A
#
# COMPACT_ATOMS: atom_id res chain seq x y z
N MET A 1 15.93 35.92 -13.64
CA MET A 1 15.19 36.68 -12.61
C MET A 1 13.95 37.39 -13.18
N ALA A 2 14.03 38.06 -14.34
CA ALA A 2 12.87 38.71 -14.96
C ALA A 2 11.74 37.75 -15.37
N GLU A 3 12.05 36.63 -16.03
CA GLU A 3 11.05 35.64 -16.48
C GLU A 3 10.29 34.94 -15.33
N THR A 4 10.96 34.71 -14.20
CA THR A 4 10.35 34.10 -13.01
C THR A 4 9.37 35.05 -12.33
N ALA A 5 9.74 36.35 -12.24
CA ALA A 5 8.90 37.38 -11.65
C ALA A 5 7.61 37.62 -12.47
N GLU A 6 7.69 37.51 -13.80
CA GLU A 6 6.53 37.61 -14.68
C GLU A 6 5.56 36.44 -14.48
N ILE A 7 6.07 35.21 -14.31
CA ILE A 7 5.25 34.03 -14.02
C ILE A 7 4.60 34.13 -12.64
N ASP A 8 5.30 34.62 -11.62
CA ASP A 8 4.72 34.80 -10.28
C ASP A 8 3.60 35.86 -10.27
N GLN A 9 3.73 36.92 -11.08
CA GLN A 9 2.63 37.89 -11.30
C GLN A 9 1.44 37.25 -12.02
N LEU A 10 1.68 36.39 -13.01
CA LEU A 10 0.61 35.63 -13.68
C LEU A 10 -0.08 34.64 -12.75
N VAL A 11 0.65 33.99 -11.84
CA VAL A 11 0.08 33.11 -10.80
C VAL A 11 -0.78 33.90 -9.81
N ALA A 12 -0.32 35.07 -9.38
CA ALA A 12 -1.08 35.95 -8.49
C ALA A 12 -2.39 36.42 -9.15
N ARG A 13 -2.33 36.82 -10.43
CA ARG A 13 -3.53 37.15 -11.22
C ARG A 13 -4.44 35.94 -11.39
N ALA A 14 -3.89 34.75 -11.66
CA ALA A 14 -4.67 33.54 -11.93
C ALA A 14 -5.51 33.13 -10.71
N LYS A 15 -4.96 33.31 -9.51
CA LYS A 15 -5.68 33.15 -8.23
C LYS A 15 -6.80 34.18 -8.03
N ALA A 16 -6.68 35.37 -8.62
CA ALA A 16 -7.68 36.43 -8.59
C ALA A 16 -8.69 36.40 -9.75
N GLY A 17 -8.66 35.35 -10.58
CA GLY A 17 -9.66 35.17 -11.64
C GLY A 17 -9.20 35.47 -13.07
N GLY A 18 -7.94 35.80 -13.35
CA GLY A 18 -7.45 36.01 -14.74
C GLY A 18 -5.97 35.66 -14.92
N GLY A 19 -5.47 35.32 -16.12
CA GLY A 19 -4.05 35.01 -16.30
C GLY A 19 -3.69 33.52 -16.39
N ILE A 20 -4.69 32.66 -16.57
CA ILE A 20 -4.48 31.24 -16.93
C ILE A 20 -4.07 31.13 -18.40
N GLU A 21 -4.69 31.91 -19.27
CA GLU A 21 -4.49 31.90 -20.72
C GLU A 21 -3.04 32.26 -21.12
N PRO A 22 -2.40 33.29 -20.53
CA PRO A 22 -0.98 33.54 -20.73
C PRO A 22 -0.09 32.39 -20.24
N LEU A 23 -0.41 31.75 -19.10
CA LEU A 23 0.36 30.59 -18.62
C LEU A 23 0.26 29.40 -19.60
N VAL A 24 -0.91 29.19 -20.21
CA VAL A 24 -1.08 28.16 -21.25
C VAL A 24 -0.31 28.52 -22.51
N ALA A 25 -0.30 29.79 -22.93
CA ALA A 25 0.50 30.24 -24.06
C ALA A 25 2.01 29.97 -23.84
N LEU A 26 2.50 30.18 -22.61
CA LEU A 26 3.90 29.92 -22.25
C LEU A 26 4.29 28.43 -22.34
N LEU A 27 3.35 27.48 -22.21
CA LEU A 27 3.64 26.05 -22.41
C LEU A 27 4.07 25.72 -23.85
N THR A 28 3.67 26.53 -24.83
CA THR A 28 3.97 26.30 -26.24
C THR A 28 5.08 27.22 -26.75
N ALA A 29 4.98 28.52 -26.46
CA ALA A 29 5.85 29.56 -26.99
C ALA A 29 7.04 29.94 -26.09
N GLY A 30 7.07 29.47 -24.83
CA GLY A 30 8.13 29.83 -23.88
C GLY A 30 9.48 29.13 -24.13
N SER A 31 10.54 29.63 -23.51
CA SER A 31 11.80 28.89 -23.40
C SER A 31 11.59 27.59 -22.59
N GLU A 32 12.54 26.67 -22.62
CA GLU A 32 12.46 25.43 -21.81
C GLU A 32 12.19 25.72 -20.33
N LYS A 33 12.88 26.72 -19.76
CA LYS A 33 12.68 27.13 -18.36
C LYS A 33 11.34 27.83 -18.13
N THR A 34 10.85 28.56 -19.13
CA THR A 34 9.53 29.22 -19.08
C THR A 34 8.40 28.17 -19.14
N LYS A 35 8.54 27.14 -19.98
CA LYS A 35 7.61 26.00 -20.07
C LYS A 35 7.55 25.21 -18.77
N GLU A 36 8.71 24.92 -18.16
CA GLU A 36 8.81 24.28 -16.85
C GLU A 36 8.06 25.08 -15.77
N ASN A 37 8.33 26.38 -15.69
CA ASN A 37 7.69 27.25 -14.69
C ASN A 37 6.19 27.43 -14.94
N ALA A 38 5.75 27.50 -16.20
CA ALA A 38 4.34 27.53 -16.56
C ALA A 38 3.63 26.23 -16.15
N ALA A 39 4.24 25.06 -16.38
CA ALA A 39 3.71 23.77 -15.93
C ALA A 39 3.63 23.70 -14.40
N ARG A 40 4.65 24.19 -13.68
CA ARG A 40 4.67 24.27 -12.20
C ARG A 40 3.56 25.19 -11.66
N ALA A 41 3.31 26.31 -12.33
CA ALA A 41 2.25 27.25 -12.00
C ALA A 41 0.87 26.61 -12.18
N LEU A 42 0.61 26.01 -13.34
CA LEU A 42 -0.66 25.33 -13.63
C LEU A 42 -0.92 24.14 -12.70
N LYS A 43 0.12 23.37 -12.34
CA LYS A 43 0.06 22.34 -11.31
C LYS A 43 -0.53 22.87 -10.01
N SER A 44 -0.01 24.01 -9.55
CA SER A 44 -0.39 24.62 -8.28
C SER A 44 -1.79 25.22 -8.34
N LEU A 45 -2.17 25.80 -9.47
CA LEU A 45 -3.51 26.37 -9.69
C LEU A 45 -4.61 25.30 -9.79
N ALA A 46 -4.28 24.12 -10.32
CA ALA A 46 -5.20 22.98 -10.41
C ALA A 46 -5.38 22.23 -9.07
N TYR A 47 -4.48 22.40 -8.11
CA TYR A 47 -4.53 21.69 -6.83
C TYR A 47 -5.67 22.20 -5.95
N GLY A 48 -6.65 21.33 -5.66
CA GLY A 48 -7.74 21.62 -4.72
C GLY A 48 -8.77 22.67 -5.16
N ASN A 49 -8.74 23.12 -6.42
CA ASN A 49 -9.66 24.15 -6.93
C ASN A 49 -10.38 23.72 -8.22
N ALA A 50 -11.66 23.36 -8.11
CA ALA A 50 -12.44 22.81 -9.22
C ALA A 50 -12.64 23.80 -10.38
N ASP A 51 -12.87 25.09 -10.08
CA ASP A 51 -13.08 26.13 -11.09
C ASP A 51 -11.82 26.38 -11.92
N ASN A 52 -10.66 26.42 -11.27
CA ASN A 52 -9.39 26.56 -11.95
C ASN A 52 -9.12 25.37 -12.87
N LYS A 53 -9.47 24.13 -12.47
CA LYS A 53 -9.30 22.95 -13.34
C LYS A 53 -10.06 23.10 -14.65
N VAL A 54 -11.34 23.50 -14.56
CA VAL A 54 -12.18 23.73 -15.74
C VAL A 54 -11.63 24.85 -16.61
N ARG A 55 -11.17 25.95 -16.00
CA ARG A 55 -10.61 27.09 -16.73
C ARG A 55 -9.30 26.75 -17.44
N ILE A 56 -8.42 26.00 -16.79
CA ILE A 56 -7.15 25.53 -17.38
C ILE A 56 -7.43 24.60 -18.57
N ALA A 57 -8.38 23.67 -18.44
CA ALA A 57 -8.79 22.80 -19.54
C ALA A 57 -9.40 23.60 -20.70
N LYS A 58 -10.34 24.51 -20.43
CA LYS A 58 -10.96 25.39 -21.43
C LYS A 58 -9.97 26.32 -22.12
N ALA A 59 -8.91 26.73 -21.42
CA ALA A 59 -7.83 27.52 -21.99
C ALA A 59 -6.91 26.72 -22.93
N GLY A 60 -7.14 25.41 -23.10
CA GLY A 60 -6.40 24.56 -24.04
C GLY A 60 -5.09 23.99 -23.49
N ALA A 61 -4.93 23.91 -22.16
CA ALA A 61 -3.67 23.46 -21.55
C ALA A 61 -3.38 21.96 -21.75
N ILE A 62 -4.39 21.15 -22.06
CA ILE A 62 -4.29 19.68 -22.05
C ILE A 62 -3.26 19.19 -23.07
N GLU A 63 -3.35 19.60 -24.33
CA GLU A 63 -2.43 19.16 -25.38
C GLU A 63 -0.99 19.61 -25.14
N PRO A 64 -0.69 20.87 -24.80
CA PRO A 64 0.67 21.31 -24.47
C PRO A 64 1.26 20.60 -23.25
N LEU A 65 0.47 20.33 -22.22
CA LEU A 65 0.92 19.56 -21.05
C LEU A 65 1.23 18.11 -21.42
N VAL A 66 0.40 17.49 -22.27
CA VAL A 66 0.67 16.15 -22.80
C VAL A 66 1.96 16.13 -23.63
N ALA A 67 2.20 17.14 -24.48
CA ALA A 67 3.44 17.24 -25.22
C ALA A 67 4.67 17.37 -24.30
N LEU A 68 4.60 18.24 -23.28
CA LEU A 68 5.69 18.42 -22.31
C LEU A 68 6.03 17.16 -21.52
N VAL A 69 5.06 16.29 -21.28
CA VAL A 69 5.30 14.99 -20.64
C VAL A 69 6.27 14.11 -21.44
N HIS A 70 6.36 14.31 -22.76
CA HIS A 70 7.26 13.56 -23.63
C HIS A 70 8.51 14.36 -24.00
N THR A 71 8.36 15.64 -24.31
CA THR A 71 9.43 16.45 -24.92
C THR A 71 10.09 17.46 -23.98
N GLY A 72 9.63 17.59 -22.72
CA GLY A 72 10.17 18.56 -21.76
C GLY A 72 11.46 18.12 -21.06
N SER A 73 12.08 19.04 -20.30
CA SER A 73 13.09 18.70 -19.29
C SER A 73 12.52 17.74 -18.25
N ASP A 74 13.37 17.10 -17.43
CA ASP A 74 12.89 16.15 -16.42
C ASP A 74 11.95 16.83 -15.40
N GLU A 75 12.25 18.07 -14.99
CA GLU A 75 11.38 18.88 -14.15
C GLU A 75 10.08 19.28 -14.87
N ALA A 76 10.16 19.68 -16.15
CA ALA A 76 8.98 20.06 -16.92
C ALA A 76 8.04 18.86 -17.15
N LYS A 77 8.62 17.67 -17.39
CA LYS A 77 7.88 16.40 -17.45
C LYS A 77 7.17 16.14 -16.13
N ASP A 78 7.85 16.28 -15.00
CA ASP A 78 7.25 16.05 -13.68
C ASP A 78 6.15 17.04 -13.33
N TYR A 79 6.35 18.33 -13.59
CA TYR A 79 5.30 19.32 -13.38
C TYR A 79 4.10 19.10 -14.30
N ALA A 80 4.32 18.77 -15.57
CA ALA A 80 3.23 18.50 -16.51
C ALA A 80 2.43 17.25 -16.13
N LYS A 81 3.09 16.19 -15.62
CA LYS A 81 2.43 15.01 -15.06
C LYS A 81 1.48 15.39 -13.92
N VAL A 82 1.99 16.10 -12.91
CA VAL A 82 1.21 16.44 -11.72
C VAL A 82 0.10 17.44 -12.05
N ALA A 83 0.34 18.36 -13.00
CA ALA A 83 -0.70 19.27 -13.49
C ALA A 83 -1.87 18.50 -14.13
N LEU A 84 -1.59 17.57 -15.04
CA LEU A 84 -2.63 16.72 -15.66
C LEU A 84 -3.37 15.86 -14.64
N SER A 85 -2.67 15.32 -13.64
CA SER A 85 -3.31 14.56 -12.55
C SER A 85 -4.25 15.42 -11.71
N ASN A 86 -3.82 16.63 -11.34
CA ASN A 86 -4.67 17.56 -10.60
C ASN A 86 -5.90 17.98 -11.40
N LEU A 87 -5.75 18.17 -12.72
CA LEU A 87 -6.84 18.51 -13.64
C LEU A 87 -7.88 17.39 -13.77
N ALA A 88 -7.43 16.14 -13.89
CA ALA A 88 -8.30 14.97 -13.99
C ALA A 88 -8.96 14.58 -12.65
N PHE A 89 -8.36 14.95 -11.51
CA PHE A 89 -8.87 14.56 -10.20
C PHE A 89 -10.28 15.11 -9.96
N GLN A 90 -11.25 14.20 -9.81
CA GLN A 90 -12.68 14.48 -9.63
C GLN A 90 -13.30 15.32 -10.77
N ASN A 91 -12.81 15.15 -12.01
CA ASN A 91 -13.38 15.81 -13.19
C ASN A 91 -13.39 14.87 -14.43
N GLU A 92 -14.46 14.09 -14.57
CA GLU A 92 -14.61 13.07 -15.62
C GLU A 92 -14.57 13.64 -17.05
N ALA A 93 -15.05 14.87 -17.25
CA ALA A 93 -15.03 15.51 -18.56
C ALA A 93 -13.59 15.81 -19.01
N ILE A 94 -12.79 16.40 -18.12
CA ILE A 94 -11.36 16.67 -18.38
C ILE A 94 -10.57 15.37 -18.50
N GLU A 95 -10.91 14.35 -17.70
CA GLU A 95 -10.30 13.02 -17.82
C GLU A 95 -10.50 12.44 -19.23
N LYS A 96 -11.73 12.51 -19.75
CA LYS A 96 -12.04 12.06 -21.11
C LYS A 96 -11.24 12.84 -22.15
N ASP A 97 -11.15 14.16 -22.02
CA ASP A 97 -10.42 15.02 -22.95
C ASP A 97 -8.92 14.70 -22.99
N ILE A 98 -8.28 14.46 -21.82
CA ILE A 98 -6.88 14.01 -21.71
C ILE A 98 -6.66 12.65 -22.38
N VAL A 99 -7.64 11.75 -22.28
CA VAL A 99 -7.58 10.43 -22.93
C VAL A 99 -7.76 10.55 -24.44
N THR A 100 -8.63 11.45 -24.93
CA THR A 100 -8.88 11.64 -26.37
C THR A 100 -7.83 12.47 -27.09
N SER A 101 -7.15 13.41 -26.41
CA SER A 101 -6.09 14.24 -26.99
C SER A 101 -4.81 13.43 -27.29
N ARG A 102 -4.76 12.17 -26.87
CA ARG A 102 -3.72 11.20 -27.21
C ARG A 102 -4.08 10.51 -28.51
N GLN A 103 -3.59 11.01 -29.64
CA GLN A 103 -3.71 10.28 -30.89
C GLN A 103 -3.05 8.87 -30.79
N PRO A 104 -3.58 7.86 -31.51
CA PRO A 104 -3.20 6.45 -31.38
C PRO A 104 -1.88 6.07 -32.10
N ARG A 105 -1.04 7.04 -32.46
CA ARG A 105 0.27 6.77 -33.09
C ARG A 105 1.37 7.24 -32.16
N GLN A 106 2.10 6.25 -31.63
CA GLN A 106 3.34 6.31 -30.85
C GLN A 106 3.16 6.34 -29.31
N GLU A 107 3.60 5.22 -28.71
CA GLU A 107 3.92 4.96 -27.30
C GLU A 107 2.85 4.33 -26.39
N ASN A 108 2.51 3.10 -26.77
CA ASN A 108 2.48 1.84 -25.99
C ASN A 108 2.81 1.91 -24.48
N ALA A 109 1.92 1.30 -23.67
CA ALA A 109 2.09 0.60 -22.38
C ALA A 109 2.90 1.24 -21.22
N ALA A 110 4.08 1.81 -21.45
CA ALA A 110 4.84 2.58 -20.47
C ALA A 110 4.04 3.80 -19.98
N CYS A 111 3.24 4.40 -20.86
CA CYS A 111 2.35 5.49 -20.49
C CYS A 111 1.22 5.03 -19.55
N ALA A 112 0.60 3.87 -19.82
CA ALA A 112 -0.41 3.27 -18.95
C ALA A 112 0.18 2.89 -17.58
N LEU A 113 1.41 2.35 -17.55
CA LEU A 113 2.16 2.03 -16.33
C LEU A 113 2.41 3.26 -15.45
N LYS A 114 2.67 4.41 -16.06
CA LYS A 114 2.88 5.67 -15.35
C LYS A 114 1.59 6.26 -14.75
N TYR A 115 0.43 6.03 -15.37
CA TYR A 115 -0.87 6.46 -14.81
C TYR A 115 -1.38 5.55 -13.68
N LEU A 116 -0.85 4.33 -13.57
CA LEU A 116 -1.23 3.34 -12.55
C LEU A 116 -0.40 3.44 -11.26
N ALA A 117 0.75 4.13 -11.30
CA ALA A 117 1.69 4.24 -10.19
C ALA A 117 1.49 5.46 -9.29
N TYR A 118 0.54 6.37 -9.59
CA TYR A 118 0.30 7.57 -8.80
C TYR A 118 -1.19 7.80 -8.58
N GLY A 119 -1.68 7.51 -7.35
CA GLY A 119 -2.98 7.96 -6.87
C GLY A 119 -3.90 6.87 -6.30
N ASP A 120 -4.43 7.18 -5.13
CA ASP A 120 -5.30 6.42 -4.22
C ASP A 120 -6.47 5.63 -4.85
N ALA A 121 -6.91 4.59 -4.11
CA ALA A 121 -8.15 3.78 -4.10
C ALA A 121 -8.98 3.42 -5.38
N ASP A 122 -8.92 4.13 -6.51
CA ASP A 122 -9.80 3.92 -7.68
C ASP A 122 -9.14 3.17 -8.86
N ASN A 123 -8.21 2.26 -8.55
CA ASN A 123 -7.42 1.55 -9.56
C ASN A 123 -8.18 0.44 -10.31
N LYS A 124 -9.29 -0.09 -9.77
CA LYS A 124 -9.97 -1.28 -10.32
C LYS A 124 -10.62 -1.04 -11.69
N VAL A 125 -11.31 0.09 -11.87
CA VAL A 125 -12.01 0.43 -13.13
C VAL A 125 -11.01 0.85 -14.22
N ARG A 126 -9.94 1.54 -13.83
CA ARG A 126 -8.89 2.07 -14.72
C ARG A 126 -8.01 0.96 -15.30
N ILE A 127 -7.68 -0.04 -14.48
CA ILE A 127 -6.92 -1.23 -14.88
C ILE A 127 -7.75 -2.14 -15.79
N ALA A 128 -9.04 -2.34 -15.50
CA ALA A 128 -9.95 -3.10 -16.35
C ALA A 128 -10.15 -2.46 -17.74
N LYS A 129 -10.14 -1.12 -17.82
CA LYS A 129 -10.22 -0.38 -19.09
C LYS A 129 -8.93 -0.49 -19.91
N ALA A 130 -7.76 -0.45 -19.26
CA ALA A 130 -6.47 -0.68 -19.92
C ALA A 130 -6.32 -2.12 -20.46
N ALA A 131 -6.83 -3.12 -19.74
CA ALA A 131 -6.86 -4.52 -20.19
C ALA A 131 -7.66 -4.70 -21.50
N LYS A 132 -8.81 -4.03 -21.61
CA LYS A 132 -9.66 -4.04 -22.81
C LYS A 132 -9.05 -3.29 -23.99
N ALA A 133 -8.05 -2.43 -23.75
CA ALA A 133 -7.34 -1.66 -24.77
C ALA A 133 -6.07 -2.36 -25.33
N GLY A 134 -5.85 -3.64 -25.01
CA GLY A 134 -4.69 -4.40 -25.55
C GLY A 134 -3.36 -4.17 -24.83
N ALA A 135 -3.41 -3.80 -23.55
CA ALA A 135 -2.19 -3.51 -22.77
C ALA A 135 -1.42 -4.75 -22.28
N ILE A 136 -1.96 -5.96 -22.39
CA ILE A 136 -1.38 -7.16 -21.76
C ILE A 136 -0.07 -7.56 -22.46
N GLU A 137 -0.07 -7.66 -23.78
CA GLU A 137 1.08 -8.12 -24.56
C GLU A 137 2.30 -7.20 -24.44
N PRO A 138 2.15 -5.86 -24.48
CA PRO A 138 3.26 -4.95 -24.17
C PRO A 138 3.79 -5.04 -22.73
N LEU A 139 2.93 -5.30 -21.74
CA LEU A 139 3.36 -5.50 -20.35
C LEU A 139 4.22 -6.74 -20.22
N VAL A 140 3.85 -7.83 -20.92
CA VAL A 140 4.68 -9.04 -20.96
C VAL A 140 6.02 -8.77 -21.65
N ALA A 141 6.05 -7.99 -22.72
CA ALA A 141 7.30 -7.60 -23.38
C ALA A 141 8.24 -6.83 -22.42
N LEU A 142 7.69 -5.94 -21.58
CA LEU A 142 8.48 -5.20 -20.58
C LEU A 142 9.04 -6.11 -19.47
N LEU A 143 8.33 -7.17 -19.06
CA LEU A 143 8.87 -8.14 -18.11
C LEU A 143 10.15 -8.82 -18.65
N THR A 144 10.26 -8.98 -19.96
CA THR A 144 11.41 -9.65 -20.60
C THR A 144 12.54 -8.70 -21.00
N ALA A 145 12.21 -7.55 -21.59
CA ALA A 145 13.18 -6.67 -22.26
C ALA A 145 13.31 -5.28 -21.63
N GLY A 146 12.50 -4.97 -20.60
CA GLY A 146 12.51 -3.67 -19.93
C GLY A 146 13.70 -3.49 -18.97
N SER A 147 13.90 -2.25 -18.51
CA SER A 147 14.77 -1.97 -17.37
C SER A 147 14.25 -2.63 -16.09
N GLU A 148 15.06 -2.71 -15.03
CA GLU A 148 14.60 -3.26 -13.74
C GLU A 148 13.34 -2.54 -13.23
N LYS A 149 13.26 -1.22 -13.41
CA LYS A 149 12.07 -0.45 -13.04
C LYS A 149 10.87 -0.74 -13.95
N ASP A 150 11.10 -0.98 -15.23
CA ASP A 150 10.03 -1.36 -16.16
C ASP A 150 9.46 -2.74 -15.84
N LYS A 151 10.32 -3.69 -15.47
CA LYS A 151 9.90 -5.03 -15.03
C LYS A 151 9.10 -4.98 -13.73
N GLU A 152 9.54 -4.18 -12.76
CA GLU A 152 8.81 -3.94 -11.51
C GLU A 152 7.41 -3.37 -11.78
N ASN A 153 7.35 -2.30 -12.58
CA ASN A 153 6.09 -1.65 -12.93
C ASN A 153 5.17 -2.62 -13.70
N ALA A 154 5.71 -3.38 -14.66
CA ALA A 154 4.96 -4.35 -15.45
C ALA A 154 4.39 -5.47 -14.57
N ALA A 155 5.18 -5.99 -13.62
CA ALA A 155 4.71 -6.98 -12.65
C ALA A 155 3.60 -6.41 -11.76
N CYS A 156 3.72 -5.14 -11.33
CA CYS A 156 2.69 -4.46 -10.55
C CYS A 156 1.37 -4.28 -11.34
N ALA A 157 1.43 -3.92 -12.62
CA ALA A 157 0.24 -3.80 -13.45
C ALA A 157 -0.44 -5.16 -13.68
N LEU A 158 0.34 -6.20 -13.98
CA LEU A 158 -0.17 -7.56 -14.19
C LEU A 158 -0.79 -8.15 -12.91
N LYS A 159 -0.25 -7.83 -11.74
CA LYS A 159 -0.84 -8.16 -10.43
C LYS A 159 -2.29 -7.73 -10.33
N TYR A 160 -2.58 -6.48 -10.69
CA TYR A 160 -3.94 -5.94 -10.62
C TYR A 160 -4.83 -6.40 -11.77
N LEU A 161 -4.29 -6.56 -12.98
CA LEU A 161 -5.05 -7.11 -14.12
C LEU A 161 -5.53 -8.54 -13.84
N ALA A 162 -4.74 -9.33 -13.12
CA ALA A 162 -5.11 -10.68 -12.70
C ALA A 162 -6.08 -10.70 -11.49
N TYR A 163 -6.30 -9.58 -10.82
CA TYR A 163 -7.10 -9.54 -9.59
C TYR A 163 -8.61 -9.53 -9.90
N GLY A 164 -9.28 -10.66 -9.66
CA GLY A 164 -10.74 -10.76 -9.71
C GLY A 164 -11.37 -10.76 -11.10
N ASP A 165 -10.59 -10.91 -12.17
CA ASP A 165 -11.07 -10.98 -13.57
C ASP A 165 -10.54 -12.27 -14.23
N ALA A 166 -11.42 -13.23 -14.49
CA ALA A 166 -11.05 -14.53 -15.04
C ALA A 166 -10.53 -14.46 -16.48
N ASP A 167 -11.08 -13.56 -17.30
CA ASP A 167 -10.68 -13.40 -18.71
C ASP A 167 -9.29 -12.80 -18.80
N ASN A 168 -8.99 -11.80 -17.96
CA ASN A 168 -7.65 -11.22 -17.91
C ASN A 168 -6.60 -12.23 -17.45
N LYS A 169 -6.91 -13.11 -16.50
CA LYS A 169 -5.99 -14.18 -16.09
C LYS A 169 -5.59 -15.05 -17.27
N VAL A 170 -6.58 -15.50 -18.06
CA VAL A 170 -6.35 -16.32 -19.25
C VAL A 170 -5.55 -15.55 -20.31
N ARG A 171 -5.87 -14.27 -20.55
CA ARG A 171 -5.15 -13.44 -21.52
C ARG A 171 -3.70 -13.20 -21.12
N ILE A 172 -3.43 -12.94 -19.84
CA ILE A 172 -2.07 -12.77 -19.31
C ILE A 172 -1.26 -14.06 -19.45
N ALA A 173 -1.86 -15.21 -19.11
CA ALA A 173 -1.21 -16.51 -19.28
C ALA A 173 -0.90 -16.79 -20.76
N LYS A 174 -1.88 -16.58 -21.66
CA LYS A 174 -1.71 -16.76 -23.11
C LYS A 174 -0.69 -15.80 -23.72
N ALA A 175 -0.56 -14.59 -23.17
CA ALA A 175 0.45 -13.63 -23.59
C ALA A 175 1.88 -14.02 -23.17
N GLY A 176 2.06 -15.10 -22.40
CA GLY A 176 3.37 -15.63 -22.02
C GLY A 176 3.97 -15.03 -20.76
N ALA A 177 3.15 -14.42 -19.88
CA ALA A 177 3.65 -13.74 -18.69
C ALA A 177 4.23 -14.67 -17.60
N ILE A 178 3.85 -15.96 -17.60
CA ILE A 178 4.14 -16.89 -16.50
C ILE A 178 5.65 -17.10 -16.31
N GLU A 179 6.38 -17.40 -17.39
CA GLU A 179 7.83 -17.67 -17.32
C GLU A 179 8.62 -16.42 -16.87
N PRO A 180 8.42 -15.21 -17.44
CA PRO A 180 9.07 -14.00 -16.96
C PRO A 180 8.73 -13.65 -15.51
N LEU A 181 7.47 -13.84 -15.08
CA LEU A 181 7.08 -13.61 -13.69
C LEU A 181 7.77 -14.59 -12.74
N VAL A 182 7.87 -15.88 -13.08
CA VAL A 182 8.60 -16.88 -12.28
C VAL A 182 10.09 -16.52 -12.19
N ALA A 183 10.71 -16.07 -13.29
CA ALA A 183 12.09 -15.60 -13.26
C ALA A 183 12.27 -14.39 -12.33
N LEU A 184 11.37 -13.39 -12.42
CA LEU A 184 11.38 -12.18 -11.58
C LEU A 184 11.27 -12.46 -10.08
N VAL A 185 10.57 -13.53 -9.67
CA VAL A 185 10.53 -13.97 -8.26
C VAL A 185 11.93 -14.31 -7.71
N HIS A 186 12.87 -14.66 -8.58
CA HIS A 186 14.24 -15.02 -8.21
C HIS A 186 15.25 -13.92 -8.53
N THR A 187 15.10 -13.22 -9.66
CA THR A 187 16.13 -12.31 -10.18
C THR A 187 15.80 -10.82 -10.05
N GLY A 188 14.56 -10.44 -9.71
CA GLY A 188 14.15 -9.04 -9.65
C GLY A 188 14.61 -8.29 -8.39
N SER A 189 14.34 -6.97 -8.35
CA SER A 189 14.38 -6.18 -7.10
C SER A 189 13.40 -6.75 -6.06
N ASP A 190 13.52 -6.33 -4.81
CA ASP A 190 12.65 -6.86 -3.75
C ASP A 190 11.17 -6.50 -3.98
N GLU A 191 10.91 -5.32 -4.55
CA GLU A 191 9.60 -4.87 -5.01
C GLU A 191 9.12 -5.73 -6.19
N ALA A 192 9.98 -5.96 -7.19
CA ALA A 192 9.64 -6.74 -8.37
C ALA A 192 9.35 -8.21 -8.01
N LYS A 193 10.10 -8.80 -7.07
CA LYS A 193 9.83 -10.13 -6.50
C LYS A 193 8.47 -10.16 -5.79
N GLY A 194 8.17 -9.12 -5.01
CA GLY A 194 6.90 -8.98 -4.31
C GLY A 194 5.72 -8.94 -5.28
N TYR A 195 5.78 -8.07 -6.28
CA TYR A 195 4.74 -7.95 -7.31
C TYR A 195 4.60 -9.21 -8.14
N ALA A 196 5.70 -9.85 -8.56
CA ALA A 196 5.67 -11.08 -9.33
C ALA A 196 5.01 -12.23 -8.55
N LYS A 197 5.31 -12.38 -7.25
CA LYS A 197 4.64 -13.36 -6.38
C LYS A 197 3.13 -13.14 -6.34
N VAL A 198 2.69 -11.91 -6.11
CA VAL A 198 1.25 -11.62 -6.00
C VAL A 198 0.55 -11.76 -7.35
N ALA A 199 1.20 -11.38 -8.45
CA ALA A 199 0.66 -11.59 -9.80
C ALA A 199 0.45 -13.08 -10.10
N LEU A 200 1.44 -13.94 -9.82
CA LEU A 200 1.32 -15.39 -9.97
C LEU A 200 0.21 -15.97 -9.08
N SER A 201 0.10 -15.51 -7.83
CA SER A 201 -0.99 -15.94 -6.93
C SER A 201 -2.37 -15.54 -7.45
N ASN A 202 -2.53 -14.32 -7.96
CA ASN A 202 -3.79 -13.85 -8.53
C ASN A 202 -4.16 -14.63 -9.80
N LEU A 203 -3.16 -14.96 -10.64
CA LEU A 203 -3.31 -15.78 -11.83
C LEU A 203 -3.77 -17.20 -11.51
N ALA A 204 -3.18 -17.84 -10.49
CA ALA A 204 -3.52 -19.19 -10.04
C ALA A 204 -4.87 -19.26 -9.32
N PHE A 205 -5.30 -18.17 -8.65
CA PHE A 205 -6.51 -18.17 -7.84
C PHE A 205 -7.74 -18.56 -8.67
N GLN A 206 -8.37 -19.69 -8.31
CA GLN A 206 -9.54 -20.27 -9.00
C GLN A 206 -9.30 -20.55 -10.50
N ASN A 207 -8.06 -20.87 -10.90
CA ASN A 207 -7.73 -21.28 -12.26
C ASN A 207 -6.68 -22.40 -12.27
N GLU A 208 -7.15 -23.65 -12.17
CA GLU A 208 -6.31 -24.86 -12.06
C GLU A 208 -5.37 -25.07 -13.27
N ALA A 209 -5.79 -24.66 -14.47
CA ALA A 209 -4.97 -24.77 -15.67
C ALA A 209 -3.74 -23.85 -15.58
N ILE A 210 -3.95 -22.59 -15.20
CA ILE A 210 -2.86 -21.63 -15.01
C ILE A 210 -1.98 -22.01 -13.81
N GLU A 211 -2.58 -22.53 -12.74
CA GLU A 211 -1.82 -23.05 -11.59
C GLU A 211 -0.84 -24.15 -12.01
N LYS A 212 -1.29 -25.11 -12.83
CA LYS A 212 -0.44 -26.17 -13.37
C LYS A 212 0.69 -25.63 -14.25
N ASP A 213 0.41 -24.61 -15.07
CA ASP A 213 1.41 -23.95 -15.90
C ASP A 213 2.48 -23.22 -15.06
N ILE A 214 2.07 -22.61 -13.94
CA ILE A 214 2.98 -21.95 -12.99
C ILE A 214 3.88 -22.98 -12.30
N GLU A 215 3.34 -24.11 -11.84
CA GLU A 215 4.14 -25.17 -11.22
C GLU A 215 5.12 -25.82 -12.21
N ALA A 216 4.72 -26.01 -13.47
CA ALA A 216 5.61 -26.46 -14.52
C ALA A 216 6.76 -25.47 -14.78
N ALA A 217 6.47 -24.16 -14.81
CA ALA A 217 7.47 -23.11 -14.97
C ALA A 217 8.45 -23.06 -13.79
N LYS A 218 7.96 -23.15 -12.54
CA LYS A 218 8.81 -23.23 -11.33
C LYS A 218 9.75 -24.44 -11.38
N ALA A 219 9.25 -25.60 -11.80
CA ALA A 219 10.05 -26.82 -11.93
C ALA A 219 11.13 -26.74 -13.03
N ARG A 220 10.89 -25.95 -14.09
CA ARG A 220 11.90 -25.64 -15.11
C ARG A 220 12.96 -24.68 -14.57
N SER A 221 12.54 -23.64 -13.86
CA SER A 221 13.46 -22.65 -13.25
C SER A 221 14.36 -23.26 -12.18
N SER A 222 13.89 -24.25 -11.41
CA SER A 222 14.69 -24.91 -10.36
C SER A 222 15.76 -25.86 -10.91
N LYS A 223 15.57 -26.42 -12.11
CA LYS A 223 16.54 -27.29 -12.80
C LYS A 223 17.66 -26.53 -13.52
N ALA A 224 17.56 -25.20 -13.61
CA ALA A 224 18.46 -24.37 -14.43
C ALA A 224 19.63 -23.71 -13.67
N LYS A 225 19.92 -24.05 -12.40
CA LYS A 225 21.03 -23.42 -11.66
C LYS A 225 22.40 -24.06 -11.98
N PRO A 226 23.42 -23.28 -12.39
CA PRO A 226 24.82 -23.65 -12.20
C PRO A 226 25.30 -23.31 -10.76
N ALA A 227 26.22 -24.15 -10.28
CA ALA A 227 27.08 -24.10 -9.10
C ALA A 227 26.93 -22.94 -8.08
N GLU A 228 26.58 -23.33 -6.86
CA GLU A 228 26.63 -22.57 -5.62
C GLU A 228 28.08 -22.41 -5.13
N GLN A 229 28.58 -21.18 -5.00
CA GLN A 229 29.79 -20.88 -4.22
C GLN A 229 29.39 -20.27 -2.89
N ALA A 230 29.79 -20.96 -1.82
CA ALA A 230 29.62 -20.58 -0.44
C ALA A 230 30.40 -19.29 -0.12
N LEU A 231 29.71 -18.32 0.49
CA LEU A 231 30.31 -17.23 1.23
C LEU A 231 29.81 -17.33 2.68
N THR A 232 30.75 -17.70 3.54
CA THR A 232 30.64 -17.75 5.00
C THR A 232 30.29 -16.37 5.58
N VAL A 233 29.27 -16.30 6.43
CA VAL A 233 28.95 -15.10 7.23
C VAL A 233 29.68 -15.22 8.59
N PRO A 234 30.42 -14.19 9.06
CA PRO A 234 31.06 -14.24 10.36
C PRO A 234 30.05 -14.01 11.50
N SER A 235 30.23 -14.78 12.57
CA SER A 235 29.52 -14.70 13.84
C SER A 235 29.76 -13.36 14.55
N VAL A 236 28.69 -12.64 14.88
CA VAL A 236 28.73 -11.48 15.81
C VAL A 236 28.44 -12.00 17.23
N PRO A 237 29.21 -11.59 18.27
CA PRO A 237 29.11 -12.16 19.60
C PRO A 237 27.89 -11.63 20.37
N SER A 238 27.26 -12.56 21.08
CA SER A 238 26.20 -12.38 22.06
C SER A 238 26.66 -11.57 23.27
N ALA A 239 25.86 -10.57 23.67
CA ALA A 239 25.87 -9.97 25.00
C ALA A 239 24.64 -10.46 25.81
N PRO A 240 24.71 -10.57 27.15
CA PRO A 240 23.86 -11.48 27.92
C PRO A 240 22.58 -10.86 28.51
N SER A 241 21.54 -11.70 28.47
CA SER A 241 20.32 -11.86 29.28
C SER A 241 19.75 -10.73 30.15
N ALA A 242 18.45 -10.49 29.98
CA ALA A 242 17.51 -10.28 31.09
C ALA A 242 16.15 -10.96 30.82
N SER A 243 15.74 -11.81 31.78
CA SER A 243 14.41 -12.41 31.97
C SER A 243 13.89 -13.42 30.93
N SER A 244 14.36 -14.67 31.03
CA SER A 244 13.79 -15.81 30.30
C SER A 244 12.45 -16.24 30.89
N VAL A 245 11.36 -15.56 30.54
CA VAL A 245 10.04 -16.20 30.61
C VAL A 245 10.02 -17.26 29.51
N ALA A 246 10.09 -18.54 29.89
CA ALA A 246 9.98 -19.65 28.97
C ALA A 246 8.57 -19.67 28.38
N LEU A 247 8.39 -19.03 27.23
CA LEU A 247 7.13 -19.09 26.50
C LEU A 247 7.06 -20.43 25.76
N PRO A 248 5.87 -21.04 25.64
CA PRO A 248 5.74 -22.22 24.79
C PRO A 248 5.97 -21.79 23.32
N SER A 249 6.23 -22.75 22.43
CA SER A 249 6.49 -22.47 21.01
C SER A 249 5.28 -21.91 20.27
N GLY A 250 5.42 -20.74 19.63
CA GLY A 250 4.37 -20.06 18.87
C GLY A 250 3.99 -20.72 17.54
N LYS A 251 4.59 -21.86 17.18
CA LYS A 251 4.28 -22.57 15.94
C LYS A 251 2.80 -22.97 15.92
N GLY A 252 2.07 -22.52 14.90
CA GLY A 252 0.63 -22.77 14.75
C GLY A 252 -0.27 -21.82 15.56
N ALA A 253 0.29 -20.82 16.24
CA ALA A 253 -0.51 -19.72 16.78
C ALA A 253 -1.02 -18.81 15.65
N ARG A 254 -2.09 -18.05 15.90
CA ARG A 254 -2.62 -17.09 14.93
C ARG A 254 -1.59 -16.01 14.60
N VAL A 255 -1.56 -15.60 13.33
CA VAL A 255 -0.77 -14.44 12.90
C VAL A 255 -1.29 -13.19 13.59
N ALA A 256 -0.37 -12.33 14.03
CA ALA A 256 -0.73 -11.06 14.64
C ALA A 256 0.06 -9.88 14.07
N MET A 257 -0.46 -8.67 14.25
CA MET A 257 0.22 -7.42 13.93
C MET A 257 0.07 -6.46 15.08
N PHE A 258 1.16 -5.81 15.50
CA PHE A 258 1.10 -4.65 16.37
C PHE A 258 0.65 -3.43 15.59
N SER A 259 -0.42 -2.82 16.06
CA SER A 259 -0.88 -1.49 15.66
C SER A 259 -0.57 -0.54 16.80
N ALA A 260 0.26 0.47 16.56
CA ALA A 260 0.71 1.40 17.59
C ALA A 260 1.04 2.76 16.97
N ARG A 261 1.04 3.80 17.81
CA ARG A 261 1.67 5.08 17.49
C ARG A 261 2.94 5.19 18.29
N PHE A 262 4.04 4.77 17.69
CA PHE A 262 5.36 4.82 18.30
C PHE A 262 5.99 6.20 18.11
N ASP A 263 6.53 6.75 19.20
CA ASP A 263 7.01 8.12 19.33
C ASP A 263 8.45 8.20 19.88
N GLY A 264 9.17 7.08 19.92
CA GLY A 264 10.49 6.91 20.53
C GLY A 264 10.47 6.69 22.05
N GLY A 265 9.29 6.71 22.67
CA GLY A 265 9.10 6.68 24.11
C GLY A 265 9.28 5.31 24.77
N GLN A 266 8.96 5.25 26.06
CA GLN A 266 9.08 4.01 26.86
C GLN A 266 8.13 2.90 26.37
N VAL A 267 6.93 3.27 25.91
CA VAL A 267 5.96 2.31 25.38
C VAL A 267 6.53 1.61 24.14
N GLU A 268 7.12 2.35 23.22
CA GLU A 268 7.76 1.77 22.04
C GLU A 268 8.87 0.79 22.42
N LYS A 269 9.80 1.20 23.30
CA LYS A 269 10.88 0.33 23.77
C LYS A 269 10.36 -0.97 24.37
N THR A 270 9.33 -0.88 25.21
CA THR A 270 8.69 -2.06 25.82
C THR A 270 8.08 -2.96 24.75
N PHE A 271 7.34 -2.42 23.79
CA PHE A 271 6.65 -3.25 22.78
C PHE A 271 7.58 -3.83 21.71
N ARG A 272 8.70 -3.17 21.42
CA ARG A 272 9.80 -3.73 20.62
C ARG A 272 10.43 -4.93 21.30
N GLU A 273 10.64 -4.84 22.61
CA GLU A 273 11.13 -5.95 23.40
C GLU A 273 10.11 -7.10 23.48
N VAL A 274 8.81 -6.80 23.65
CA VAL A 274 7.73 -7.79 23.56
C VAL A 274 7.74 -8.49 22.20
N HIS A 275 7.87 -7.73 21.11
CA HIS A 275 7.94 -8.26 19.75
C HIS A 275 9.13 -9.20 19.58
N ARG A 276 10.33 -8.80 20.05
CA ARG A 276 11.54 -9.64 20.05
C ARG A 276 11.31 -10.96 20.79
N ILE A 277 10.80 -10.91 22.02
CA ILE A 277 10.52 -12.10 22.85
C ILE A 277 9.55 -13.05 22.12
N LEU A 278 8.48 -12.52 21.50
CA LEU A 278 7.52 -13.33 20.74
C LEU A 278 8.17 -13.96 19.49
N ARG A 279 9.00 -13.23 18.76
CA ARG A 279 9.68 -13.75 17.56
C ARG A 279 10.69 -14.86 17.91
N GLU A 280 11.47 -14.67 18.97
CA GLU A 280 12.42 -15.69 19.46
C GLU A 280 11.72 -16.99 19.86
N ASN A 281 10.48 -16.88 20.37
CA ASN A 281 9.64 -18.03 20.71
C ASN A 281 8.77 -18.54 19.54
N ARG A 282 9.10 -18.15 18.30
CA ARG A 282 8.46 -18.60 17.04
C ARG A 282 7.00 -18.21 16.85
N TYR A 283 6.56 -17.07 17.40
CA TYR A 283 5.26 -16.50 17.02
C TYR A 283 5.38 -15.68 15.74
N ASP A 284 4.33 -15.71 14.93
CA ASP A 284 4.24 -14.93 13.70
C ASP A 284 3.56 -13.58 14.00
N VAL A 285 4.37 -12.64 14.48
CA VAL A 285 3.91 -11.30 14.87
C VAL A 285 4.64 -10.26 14.05
N MET A 286 3.86 -9.42 13.36
CA MET A 286 4.31 -8.35 12.50
C MET A 286 4.33 -7.03 13.27
N MET A 287 5.36 -6.23 13.07
CA MET A 287 5.48 -4.86 13.59
C MET A 287 6.12 -4.03 12.48
N VAL A 288 5.58 -2.85 12.21
CA VAL A 288 6.14 -1.94 11.20
C VAL A 288 7.19 -1.08 11.87
N GLU A 289 8.38 -1.07 11.30
CA GLU A 289 9.54 -0.34 11.80
C GLU A 289 9.49 1.14 11.37
N ALA A 290 9.69 2.07 12.29
CA ALA A 290 9.71 3.51 12.00
C ALA A 290 10.85 3.91 11.03
N ASP A 291 11.93 3.14 10.98
CA ASP A 291 13.09 3.37 10.12
C ASP A 291 12.87 2.92 8.65
N SER A 292 11.68 2.43 8.33
CA SER A 292 11.34 1.94 6.97
C SER A 292 11.13 3.06 5.93
N GLY A 293 11.21 4.33 6.35
CA GLY A 293 11.21 5.48 5.44
C GLY A 293 10.01 5.46 4.48
N GLU A 294 10.28 5.47 3.17
CA GLU A 294 9.26 5.50 2.11
C GLU A 294 8.45 4.19 2.01
N ASN A 295 8.94 3.07 2.57
CA ASN A 295 8.31 1.75 2.49
C ASN A 295 7.34 1.44 3.64
N PHE A 296 7.19 2.35 4.61
CA PHE A 296 6.31 2.19 5.77
C PHE A 296 4.88 1.84 5.35
N GLY A 297 4.38 2.51 4.31
CA GLY A 297 3.00 2.35 3.86
C GLY A 297 2.68 1.04 3.16
N ASP A 298 3.59 0.58 2.31
CA ASP A 298 3.43 -0.68 1.58
C ASP A 298 3.51 -1.88 2.54
N MET A 299 4.37 -1.77 3.56
CA MET A 299 4.49 -2.78 4.61
C MET A 299 3.23 -2.87 5.48
N THR A 300 2.69 -1.73 5.93
CA THR A 300 1.41 -1.69 6.66
C THR A 300 0.30 -2.32 5.83
N THR A 301 0.22 -2.00 4.54
CA THR A 301 -0.80 -2.55 3.63
C THR A 301 -0.66 -4.06 3.45
N ALA A 302 0.57 -4.56 3.26
CA ALA A 302 0.84 -5.98 3.15
C ALA A 302 0.47 -6.76 4.42
N TYR A 303 0.79 -6.19 5.59
CA TYR A 303 0.47 -6.78 6.89
C TYR A 303 -1.04 -6.81 7.17
N LEU A 304 -1.76 -5.73 6.87
CA LEU A 304 -3.22 -5.69 7.01
C LEU A 304 -3.91 -6.69 6.07
N GLY A 305 -3.47 -6.77 4.82
CA GLY A 305 -3.99 -7.77 3.87
C GLY A 305 -3.69 -9.20 4.30
N ARG A 306 -2.54 -9.44 4.94
CA ARG A 306 -2.20 -10.75 5.53
C ARG A 306 -3.07 -11.08 6.74
N LEU A 307 -3.26 -10.12 7.65
CA LEU A 307 -4.17 -10.26 8.79
C LEU A 307 -5.57 -10.65 8.33
N GLN A 308 -6.11 -9.98 7.32
CA GLN A 308 -7.42 -10.33 6.79
C GLN A 308 -7.47 -11.78 6.26
N ARG A 309 -6.55 -12.15 5.36
CA ARG A 309 -6.56 -13.48 4.72
C ARG A 309 -6.39 -14.62 5.71
N GLU A 310 -5.52 -14.44 6.70
CA GLU A 310 -5.21 -15.47 7.68
C GLU A 310 -6.11 -15.41 8.92
N LYS A 311 -7.15 -14.56 8.88
CA LYS A 311 -8.00 -14.23 10.02
C LYS A 311 -7.15 -14.01 11.27
N GLY A 312 -6.26 -13.03 11.20
CA GLY A 312 -5.25 -12.74 12.20
C GLY A 312 -5.75 -11.80 13.30
N ILE A 313 -4.84 -11.49 14.22
CA ILE A 313 -5.09 -10.64 15.39
C ILE A 313 -4.39 -9.28 15.23
N MET A 314 -5.15 -8.21 15.32
CA MET A 314 -4.58 -6.87 15.48
C MET A 314 -4.41 -6.56 16.97
N LEU A 315 -3.15 -6.43 17.40
CA LEU A 315 -2.74 -6.07 18.75
C LEU A 315 -2.66 -4.53 18.84
N SER A 316 -3.71 -3.90 19.34
CA SER A 316 -3.81 -2.43 19.41
C SER A 316 -3.14 -1.91 20.68
N VAL A 317 -2.00 -1.23 20.56
CA VAL A 317 -1.28 -0.63 21.70
C VAL A 317 -1.96 0.70 22.06
N CYS A 318 -2.86 0.65 23.04
CA CYS A 318 -3.78 1.73 23.38
C CYS A 318 -3.15 2.78 24.31
N THR A 319 -2.41 3.73 23.73
CA THR A 319 -2.09 5.02 24.35
C THR A 319 -3.28 5.98 24.28
N GLU A 320 -3.25 7.09 25.02
CA GLU A 320 -4.30 8.11 25.04
C GLU A 320 -4.68 8.57 23.63
N HIS A 321 -3.68 8.78 22.76
CA HIS A 321 -3.84 9.28 21.39
C HIS A 321 -3.88 8.17 20.33
N TYR A 322 -4.08 6.91 20.74
CA TYR A 322 -4.21 5.80 19.80
C TYR A 322 -5.43 5.99 18.88
N GLY A 323 -5.25 5.77 17.57
CA GLY A 323 -6.29 5.98 16.58
C GLY A 323 -6.48 7.45 16.17
N GLU A 324 -5.62 8.38 16.60
CA GLU A 324 -5.70 9.77 16.16
C GLU A 324 -5.42 9.90 14.67
N LYS A 325 -6.26 10.69 14.00
CA LYS A 325 -6.16 10.94 12.58
C LYS A 325 -5.15 12.04 12.33
N THR A 326 -4.11 11.72 11.56
CA THR A 326 -3.05 12.64 11.14
C THR A 326 -3.05 12.82 9.63
N ALA A 327 -2.13 13.63 9.09
CA ALA A 327 -1.87 13.70 7.65
C ALA A 327 -1.34 12.38 7.06
N SER A 328 -0.85 11.45 7.89
CA SER A 328 -0.28 10.19 7.41
C SER A 328 -1.36 9.28 6.84
N ALA A 329 -1.13 8.80 5.61
CA ALA A 329 -1.93 7.76 4.97
C ALA A 329 -1.80 6.39 5.68
N TYR A 330 -0.81 6.24 6.55
CA TYR A 330 -0.50 5.03 7.30
C TYR A 330 -0.35 5.39 8.77
N SER A 331 -1.41 5.13 9.53
CA SER A 331 -1.53 5.49 10.94
C SER A 331 -2.42 4.48 11.65
N SER A 332 -2.35 4.42 12.98
CA SER A 332 -3.24 3.59 13.78
C SER A 332 -4.72 3.89 13.52
N PHE A 333 -5.08 5.11 13.13
CA PHE A 333 -6.44 5.44 12.65
C PHE A 333 -6.85 4.61 11.42
N LYS A 334 -5.97 4.52 10.42
CA LYS A 334 -6.23 3.80 9.17
C LYS A 334 -6.25 2.29 9.38
N GLU A 335 -5.36 1.79 10.24
CA GLU A 335 -5.34 0.38 10.65
C GLU A 335 -6.64 0.01 11.39
N LEU A 336 -7.09 0.85 12.31
CA LEU A 336 -8.33 0.63 13.05
C LEU A 336 -9.57 0.67 12.16
N LYS A 337 -9.60 1.61 11.19
CA LYS A 337 -10.66 1.64 10.17
C LYS A 337 -10.67 0.34 9.36
N PHE A 338 -9.51 -0.14 8.92
CA PHE A 338 -9.41 -1.38 8.17
C PHE A 338 -9.93 -2.57 8.99
N ALA A 339 -9.55 -2.66 10.26
CA ALA A 339 -10.05 -3.72 11.14
C ALA A 339 -11.58 -3.65 11.33
N LEU A 340 -12.17 -2.45 11.37
CA LEU A 340 -13.62 -2.28 11.42
C LEU A 340 -14.31 -2.73 10.13
N ASP A 341 -13.76 -2.36 8.96
CA ASP A 341 -14.31 -2.74 7.65
C ASP A 341 -14.28 -4.28 7.45
N TYR A 342 -13.36 -4.98 8.13
CA TYR A 342 -13.18 -6.42 8.08
C TYR A 342 -13.35 -7.09 9.46
N GLU A 343 -14.28 -6.62 10.29
CA GLU A 343 -14.46 -7.10 11.67
C GLU A 343 -14.78 -8.61 11.78
N ALA A 344 -15.26 -9.23 10.68
CA ALA A 344 -15.51 -10.67 10.61
C ALA A 344 -14.23 -11.51 10.45
N ASP A 345 -13.16 -10.93 9.92
CA ASP A 345 -11.89 -11.62 9.64
C ASP A 345 -10.77 -11.19 10.58
N ILE A 346 -10.77 -9.93 11.03
CA ILE A 346 -9.71 -9.40 11.89
C ILE A 346 -10.20 -9.31 13.33
N THR A 347 -9.53 -10.05 14.22
CA THR A 347 -9.79 -9.93 15.66
C THR A 347 -8.95 -8.81 16.24
N VAL A 348 -9.60 -7.81 16.83
CA VAL A 348 -8.91 -6.73 17.53
C VAL A 348 -8.75 -7.08 19.00
N VAL A 349 -7.52 -7.03 19.50
CA VAL A 349 -7.17 -7.21 20.91
C VAL A 349 -6.55 -5.92 21.43
N PRO A 350 -7.28 -5.16 22.27
CA PRO A 350 -6.75 -3.93 22.86
C PRO A 350 -5.73 -4.27 23.96
N LEU A 351 -4.59 -3.61 23.92
CA LEU A 351 -3.53 -3.68 24.92
C LEU A 351 -3.47 -2.33 25.63
N ARG A 352 -4.04 -2.26 26.83
CA ARG A 352 -4.10 -1.02 27.61
C ARG A 352 -2.74 -0.74 28.22
N VAL A 353 -2.12 0.36 27.84
CA VAL A 353 -0.79 0.77 28.32
C VAL A 353 -0.81 2.01 29.21
N GLU A 354 -1.95 2.71 29.25
CA GLU A 354 -2.18 3.94 30.01
C GLU A 354 -3.54 3.93 30.72
N ASP A 355 -3.73 4.86 31.65
CA ASP A 355 -4.94 4.94 32.47
C ASP A 355 -6.18 5.31 31.66
N ILE A 356 -6.03 6.09 30.59
CA ILE A 356 -7.14 6.51 29.74
C ILE A 356 -7.52 5.36 28.81
N TYR A 357 -8.68 4.75 29.05
CA TYR A 357 -9.24 3.69 28.23
C TYR A 357 -10.78 3.78 28.14
N PRO A 358 -11.40 3.58 26.95
CA PRO A 358 -10.75 3.45 25.65
C PRO A 358 -9.96 4.72 25.29
N PRO A 359 -9.01 4.65 24.34
CA PRO A 359 -8.28 5.82 23.87
C PRO A 359 -9.19 6.99 23.52
N ARG A 360 -8.68 8.21 23.70
CA ARG A 360 -9.39 9.46 23.40
C ARG A 360 -8.55 10.28 22.44
N PRO A 361 -8.46 9.86 21.16
CA PRO A 361 -7.70 10.61 20.17
C PRO A 361 -8.23 12.04 20.01
N GLY A 362 -7.32 12.97 19.70
CA GLY A 362 -7.66 14.35 19.43
C GLY A 362 -8.64 14.51 18.26
N GLY A 363 -9.47 15.55 18.32
CA GLY A 363 -10.46 15.86 17.28
C GLY A 363 -11.26 17.13 17.60
N GLY A 364 -12.08 17.56 16.63
CA GLY A 364 -13.02 18.67 16.77
C GLY A 364 -12.71 19.88 15.90
N PRO A 365 -13.54 20.94 15.91
CA PRO A 365 -13.57 21.97 14.86
C PRO A 365 -12.24 22.69 14.58
N LYS A 366 -11.32 22.69 15.56
CA LYS A 366 -9.98 23.29 15.45
C LYS A 366 -8.87 22.28 15.13
N HIS A 367 -9.18 20.99 15.05
CA HIS A 367 -8.25 19.92 14.77
C HIS A 367 -7.96 19.85 13.26
N GLN A 368 -6.68 19.95 12.89
CA GLN A 368 -6.24 20.09 11.49
C GLN A 368 -6.71 18.94 10.59
N HIS A 369 -6.81 17.72 11.13
CA HIS A 369 -7.07 16.51 10.35
C HIS A 369 -8.39 15.81 10.68
N ASP A 370 -9.03 16.18 11.80
CA ASP A 370 -10.27 15.54 12.27
C ASP A 370 -11.29 16.53 12.85
N PRO A 371 -11.79 17.48 12.04
CA PRO A 371 -12.80 18.44 12.50
C PRO A 371 -14.12 17.79 12.94
N ALA A 372 -14.37 16.54 12.53
CA ALA A 372 -15.64 15.84 12.68
C ALA A 372 -15.60 14.69 13.72
N TYR A 373 -14.53 14.54 14.50
CA TYR A 373 -14.39 13.47 15.51
C TYR A 373 -14.54 12.05 14.94
N LEU A 374 -14.05 11.80 13.73
CA LEU A 374 -14.09 10.47 13.13
C LEU A 374 -13.18 9.48 13.87
N ALA A 375 -12.04 9.94 14.38
CA ALA A 375 -11.11 9.10 15.16
C ALA A 375 -11.78 8.54 16.42
N GLN A 376 -12.42 9.40 17.20
CA GLN A 376 -13.17 9.00 18.38
C GLN A 376 -14.31 8.02 18.02
N SER A 377 -15.00 8.27 16.91
CA SER A 377 -16.11 7.42 16.44
C SER A 377 -15.65 5.99 16.10
N TYR A 378 -14.49 5.83 15.46
CA TYR A 378 -13.92 4.50 15.18
C TYR A 378 -13.42 3.79 16.44
N VAL A 379 -12.78 4.51 17.36
CA VAL A 379 -12.36 3.93 18.64
C VAL A 379 -13.54 3.35 19.40
N VAL A 380 -14.66 4.08 19.50
CA VAL A 380 -15.88 3.60 20.18
C VAL A 380 -16.53 2.44 19.41
N SER A 381 -16.46 2.43 18.08
CA SER A 381 -17.05 1.38 17.24
C SER A 381 -16.29 0.06 17.34
N VAL A 382 -14.96 0.11 17.38
CA VAL A 382 -14.11 -1.08 17.48
C VAL A 382 -13.99 -1.55 18.93
N PHE A 383 -13.71 -0.63 19.86
CA PHE A 383 -13.58 -0.95 21.29
C PHE A 383 -14.92 -0.85 22.01
N LYS A 384 -15.85 -1.72 21.61
CA LYS A 384 -17.17 -1.86 22.23
C LYS A 384 -17.00 -2.14 23.74
N PRO A 385 -17.90 -1.69 24.62
CA PRO A 385 -17.80 -1.92 26.07
C PRO A 385 -17.65 -3.41 26.48
N SER A 386 -18.13 -4.33 25.64
CA SER A 386 -18.02 -5.78 25.84
C SER A 386 -16.67 -6.37 25.42
N LEU A 387 -15.81 -5.60 24.75
CA LEU A 387 -14.51 -6.06 24.29
C LEU A 387 -13.52 -6.07 25.45
N VAL A 388 -13.03 -7.26 25.77
CA VAL A 388 -12.01 -7.44 26.82
C VAL A 388 -10.65 -6.94 26.31
N PHE A 389 -10.03 -6.05 27.09
CA PHE A 389 -8.65 -5.60 26.87
C PHE A 389 -7.68 -6.35 27.78
N GLU A 390 -6.43 -6.42 27.36
CA GLU A 390 -5.33 -6.88 28.20
C GLU A 390 -4.68 -5.69 28.89
N ASP A 391 -4.63 -5.70 30.22
CA ASP A 391 -3.96 -4.64 30.99
C ASP A 391 -2.44 -4.88 30.99
N CYS A 392 -1.71 -3.99 30.32
CA CYS A 392 -0.25 -4.02 30.17
C CYS A 392 0.45 -2.95 31.00
N ARG A 393 -0.29 -2.12 31.75
CA ARG A 393 0.29 -1.02 32.54
C ARG A 393 1.26 -1.54 33.58
N GLY A 394 2.46 -0.94 33.62
CA GLY A 394 3.50 -1.26 34.61
C GLY A 394 4.09 -2.67 34.51
N LYS A 395 3.70 -3.47 33.52
CA LYS A 395 4.19 -4.85 33.37
C LYS A 395 5.51 -4.90 32.61
N PRO A 396 6.43 -5.81 32.97
CA PRO A 396 7.62 -6.06 32.18
C PRO A 396 7.25 -6.69 30.82
N ALA A 397 8.10 -6.46 29.81
CA ALA A 397 7.89 -6.96 28.45
C ALA A 397 7.65 -8.48 28.39
N ALA A 398 8.34 -9.25 29.23
CA ALA A 398 8.19 -10.71 29.28
C ALA A 398 6.80 -11.15 29.77
N GLU A 399 6.18 -10.42 30.71
CA GLU A 399 4.81 -10.70 31.16
C GLU A 399 3.78 -10.32 30.10
N ILE A 400 3.96 -9.16 29.44
CA ILE A 400 3.13 -8.74 28.32
C ILE A 400 3.19 -9.77 27.18
N ALA A 401 4.39 -10.25 26.85
CA ALA A 401 4.58 -11.29 25.85
C ALA A 401 3.87 -12.60 26.23
N ALA A 402 3.85 -12.99 27.51
CA ALA A 402 3.13 -14.16 27.98
C ALA A 402 1.60 -14.04 27.83
N VAL A 403 1.05 -12.86 28.12
CA VAL A 403 -0.37 -12.56 27.92
C VAL A 403 -0.74 -12.65 26.45
N ILE A 404 0.03 -12.00 25.57
CA ILE A 404 -0.19 -12.03 24.12
C ILE A 404 -0.07 -13.47 23.60
N ALA A 405 0.99 -14.19 23.97
CA ALA A 405 1.21 -15.58 23.62
C ALA A 405 0.00 -16.48 23.93
N LYS A 406 -0.61 -16.30 25.11
CA LYS A 406 -1.82 -17.02 25.50
C LYS A 406 -3.01 -16.69 24.59
N ARG A 407 -3.17 -15.41 24.22
CA ARG A 407 -4.24 -14.94 23.33
C ARG A 407 -4.09 -15.51 21.91
N LEU A 408 -2.88 -15.48 21.36
CA LEU A 408 -2.58 -16.00 20.02
C LEU A 408 -2.82 -17.52 19.90
N ARG A 409 -2.76 -18.25 21.02
CA ARG A 409 -3.04 -19.69 21.08
C ARG A 409 -4.49 -20.06 21.38
N LYS A 410 -5.21 -19.27 22.18
CA LYS A 410 -6.50 -19.67 22.75
C LYS A 410 -7.59 -19.92 21.69
N GLU A 411 -7.44 -19.38 20.48
CA GLU A 411 -8.47 -19.44 19.45
C GLU A 411 -8.21 -20.51 18.37
N THR A 412 -7.17 -21.33 18.48
CA THR A 412 -6.95 -22.48 17.58
C THR A 412 -7.59 -23.78 18.06
N VAL A 413 -8.24 -23.81 19.24
CA VAL A 413 -8.92 -24.99 19.76
C VAL A 413 -10.44 -24.83 19.65
N SER A 414 -10.98 -25.02 18.44
CA SER A 414 -12.39 -25.39 18.26
C SER A 414 -12.59 -26.05 16.90
N THR A 415 -12.40 -27.37 16.85
CA THR A 415 -13.15 -28.34 16.03
C THR A 415 -12.71 -29.75 16.44
N ALA A 416 -13.13 -30.17 17.62
CA ALA A 416 -13.25 -31.59 17.93
C ALA A 416 -14.68 -31.80 18.42
N SER A 417 -15.59 -32.09 17.48
CA SER A 417 -16.90 -32.62 17.80
C SER A 417 -16.73 -33.99 18.45
N PRO A 418 -17.28 -34.22 19.66
CA PRO A 418 -17.28 -35.55 20.25
C PRO A 418 -18.40 -36.37 19.61
N SER A 419 -18.06 -37.20 18.63
CA SER A 419 -18.79 -38.46 18.40
C SER A 419 -18.00 -39.52 19.18
N GLY A 420 -18.55 -40.35 20.05
CA GLY A 420 -19.92 -40.62 20.46
C GLY A 420 -19.84 -41.93 21.25
N SER A 421 -19.33 -41.88 22.47
CA SER A 421 -19.30 -43.04 23.38
C SER A 421 -20.58 -43.04 24.22
N GLY A 422 -21.68 -43.51 23.63
CA GLY A 422 -22.91 -43.80 24.35
C GLY A 422 -22.81 -45.15 25.05
N CYS A 423 -22.40 -45.12 26.31
CA CYS A 423 -22.54 -46.25 27.24
C CYS A 423 -24.03 -46.55 27.48
N GLN A 424 -24.34 -47.84 27.53
CA GLN A 424 -25.58 -48.40 28.08
C GLN A 424 -25.77 -48.00 29.56
N ALA A 425 -27.02 -47.72 29.96
CA ALA A 425 -27.57 -48.12 31.27
C ALA A 425 -29.10 -47.92 31.33
N ALA A 426 -29.80 -49.05 31.38
CA ALA A 426 -30.98 -49.38 32.19
C ALA A 426 -31.95 -48.26 32.67
N ARG A 427 -33.19 -48.30 32.20
CA ARG A 427 -34.35 -48.87 32.93
C ARG A 427 -35.59 -48.91 32.04
#